data_AF-A0ABD2H778-F1
#
_entry.id   AF-A0ABD2H778-F1
#
_cell.length_a   1.000
_cell.length_b   1.000
_cell.length_c   1.000
_cell.angle_alpha   90.00
_cell.angle_beta   90.00
_cell.angle_gamma   90.00
#
_symmetry.space_group_name_H-M   'P 1'
#
loop_
_entity.id
_entity.type
_entity.pdbx_description
1 polymer ?
#
loop_
_entity_poly.entity_id
_entity_poly.type
_entity_poly.pdbx_seq_one_letter_code
_entity_poly.pdbx_strand_id
1 'polypeptide(L)'
;MRGFLGVTAHWIDLNNDNLQMRSQLLACNRFKGSHTGEIICEEFEQICEQYQIKKKVDHIICDNAANMKKAFTTCFPGQGDEEDDLDDSDIWNDLTVEEQERVEHSLSAKTQTRLQCFAHTLQLVIGDGLKETKLINAALAKASRLSSLLHTSTTVKEKFEKEFGQRGIPASVTTRWNSTLRQLKSVLNCDHLRLSTVLEDGGHKETVFTAREWNQIGELVDVLQPFGEATDLTQGEKSVTISAVVPSILSLNHHLENQKEKVRYLGGLIRGLQGSLQRRFRGIFVNVRMADEESDGATLPFSDPIFLKAALLDPSFGTMWLTHDVLVTENIKEAVTMMIKNWILKEVTKTTPTTDEQDQMTMAEPDSQPGLFSAYRKKTEERLKFQSPNSAEPLFGHL
;
A
#
# COMPACT_ATOMS: atom_id res chain seq x y z
N MET A 1 24.24 -6.92 13.48
CA MET A 1 23.53 -6.93 12.16
C MET A 1 24.18 -5.87 11.28
N ARG A 2 24.25 -6.07 9.95
CA ARG A 2 24.69 -5.01 9.02
C ARG A 2 23.43 -4.26 8.57
N GLY A 3 23.37 -2.94 8.75
CA GLY A 3 22.27 -2.12 8.24
C GLY A 3 22.58 -1.55 6.86
N PHE A 4 21.55 -1.37 6.05
CA PHE A 4 21.64 -0.81 4.70
C PHE A 4 20.54 0.23 4.50
N LEU A 5 20.84 1.28 3.73
CA LEU A 5 19.86 2.26 3.24
C LEU A 5 19.69 2.07 1.74
N GLY A 6 18.53 1.57 1.36
CA GLY A 6 18.10 1.56 -0.03
C GLY A 6 17.25 2.81 -0.31
N VAL A 7 17.60 3.56 -1.35
CA VAL A 7 16.78 4.66 -1.87
C VAL A 7 16.43 4.37 -3.31
N THR A 8 15.13 4.27 -3.59
CA THR A 8 14.58 4.04 -4.92
C THR A 8 13.71 5.22 -5.31
N ALA A 9 13.97 5.81 -6.47
CA ALA A 9 13.13 6.86 -7.04
C ALA A 9 12.06 6.26 -7.95
N HIS A 10 10.85 6.79 -7.85
CA HIS A 10 9.71 6.43 -8.68
C HIS A 10 9.11 7.69 -9.30
N TRP A 11 8.84 7.65 -10.61
CA TRP A 11 8.21 8.75 -11.33
C TRP A 11 7.43 8.23 -12.54
N ILE A 12 6.60 9.09 -13.13
CA ILE A 12 5.90 8.79 -14.37
C ILE A 12 6.61 9.51 -15.52
N ASP A 13 6.91 8.76 -16.57
CA ASP A 13 7.53 9.22 -17.80
C ASP A 13 6.48 9.20 -18.93
N LEU A 14 6.46 10.24 -19.75
CA LEU A 14 5.54 10.40 -20.87
C LEU A 14 6.30 10.09 -22.17
N ASN A 15 6.14 8.88 -22.69
CA ASN A 15 6.74 8.48 -23.96
C ASN A 15 5.65 8.19 -25.00
N ASN A 16 5.59 8.99 -26.08
CA ASN A 16 4.64 8.82 -27.18
C ASN A 16 3.19 8.63 -26.68
N ASP A 17 2.72 9.55 -25.83
CA ASP A 17 1.38 9.54 -25.19
C ASP A 17 1.09 8.35 -24.23
N ASN A 18 2.08 7.50 -23.95
CA ASN A 18 1.96 6.45 -22.95
C ASN A 18 2.60 6.87 -21.63
N LEU A 19 1.82 6.85 -20.55
CA LEU A 19 2.30 7.00 -19.18
C LEU A 19 3.01 5.71 -18.76
N GLN A 20 4.31 5.79 -18.50
CA GLN A 20 5.10 4.67 -17.99
C GLN A 20 5.64 4.98 -16.60
N MET A 21 5.34 4.12 -15.64
CA MET A 21 5.99 4.18 -14.33
C MET A 21 7.44 3.74 -14.44
N ARG A 22 8.35 4.57 -13.94
CA ARG A 22 9.77 4.28 -13.81
C ARG A 22 10.09 4.01 -12.34
N SER A 23 11.00 3.07 -12.12
CA SER A 23 11.57 2.77 -10.82
C SER A 23 13.08 2.59 -11.00
N GLN A 24 13.86 3.34 -10.22
CA GLN A 24 15.32 3.31 -10.30
C GLN A 24 15.93 3.31 -8.90
N LEU A 25 16.76 2.30 -8.62
CA LEU A 25 17.59 2.29 -7.42
C LEU A 25 18.67 3.37 -7.55
N LEU A 26 18.66 4.35 -6.64
CA LEU A 26 19.63 5.43 -6.58
C LEU A 26 20.84 5.08 -5.73
N ALA A 27 20.60 4.41 -4.59
CA ALA A 27 21.64 4.01 -3.66
C ALA A 27 21.24 2.75 -2.88
N CYS A 28 22.24 1.96 -2.48
CA CYS A 28 22.11 0.86 -1.53
C CYS A 28 23.34 0.87 -0.61
N ASN A 29 23.41 1.89 0.23
CA ASN A 29 24.59 2.17 1.03
C ASN A 29 24.59 1.34 2.30
N ARG A 30 25.75 0.80 2.67
CA ARG A 30 25.92 0.15 3.97
C ARG A 30 26.09 1.21 5.04
N PHE A 31 25.20 1.22 6.02
CA PHE A 31 25.39 2.02 7.22
C PHE A 31 26.41 1.37 8.15
N LYS A 32 27.39 2.17 8.60
CA LYS A 32 28.36 1.79 9.63
C LYS A 32 28.07 2.61 10.89
N GLY A 33 27.98 1.97 12.05
CA GLY A 33 27.67 2.64 13.32
C GLY A 33 26.17 2.71 13.62
N SER A 34 25.77 3.71 14.41
CA SER A 34 24.38 3.91 14.85
C SER A 34 23.50 4.41 13.70
N HIS A 35 22.27 3.89 13.61
CA HIS A 35 21.29 4.28 12.60
C HIS A 35 20.36 5.39 13.13
N THR A 36 20.89 6.53 13.57
CA THR A 36 20.07 7.62 14.11
C THR A 36 19.33 8.36 12.98
N GLY A 37 18.27 9.11 13.33
CA GLY A 37 17.48 9.83 12.33
C GLY A 37 18.28 10.88 11.57
N GLU A 38 19.23 11.54 12.24
CA GLU A 38 20.10 12.58 11.67
C GLU A 38 20.99 11.99 10.56
N ILE A 39 21.66 10.87 10.85
CA ILE A 39 22.55 10.22 9.87
C ILE A 39 21.74 9.68 8.68
N ILE A 40 20.51 9.21 8.90
CA ILE A 40 19.61 8.80 7.82
C ILE A 40 19.21 10.00 6.94
N CYS A 41 18.91 11.15 7.55
CA CYS A 41 18.61 12.39 6.83
C CYS A 41 19.82 12.84 6.00
N GLU A 42 21.01 12.93 6.60
CA GLU A 42 22.25 13.36 5.93
C GLU A 42 22.58 12.49 4.70
N GLU A 43 22.51 11.16 4.84
CA GLU A 43 22.75 10.26 3.70
C GLU A 43 21.70 10.42 2.60
N PHE A 44 20.43 10.61 2.97
CA PHE A 44 19.36 10.85 2.00
C PHE A 44 19.55 12.18 1.26
N GLU A 45 19.93 13.24 1.96
CA GLU A 45 20.22 14.55 1.36
C GLU A 45 21.41 14.49 0.40
N GLN A 46 22.49 13.78 0.76
CA GLN A 46 23.63 13.55 -0.12
C GLN A 46 23.23 12.82 -1.41
N ILE A 47 22.38 11.80 -1.31
CA ILE A 47 21.84 11.11 -2.49
C ILE A 47 21.02 12.09 -3.34
N CYS A 48 20.16 12.90 -2.73
CA CYS A 48 19.34 13.88 -3.45
C CYS A 48 20.17 14.96 -4.16
N GLU A 49 21.28 15.38 -3.54
CA GLU A 49 22.23 16.33 -4.12
C GLU A 49 23.02 15.70 -5.28
N GLN A 50 23.53 14.48 -5.09
CA GLN A 50 24.27 13.74 -6.11
C GLN A 50 23.48 13.60 -7.42
N TYR A 51 22.17 13.34 -7.33
CA TYR A 51 21.29 13.21 -8.48
C TYR A 51 20.55 14.51 -8.86
N GLN A 52 20.76 15.62 -8.13
CA GLN A 52 20.11 16.92 -8.33
C GLN A 52 18.57 16.84 -8.36
N ILE A 53 18.01 16.00 -7.48
CA ILE A 53 16.57 15.74 -7.40
C ILE A 53 15.89 16.40 -6.20
N LYS A 54 16.61 17.10 -5.32
CA LYS A 54 16.05 17.69 -4.08
C LYS A 54 14.77 18.49 -4.32
N LYS A 55 14.69 19.29 -5.40
CA LYS A 55 13.50 20.10 -5.75
C LYS A 55 12.41 19.33 -6.53
N LYS A 56 12.67 18.07 -6.89
CA LYS A 56 11.77 17.20 -7.66
C LYS A 56 11.08 16.15 -6.79
N VAL A 57 11.56 15.94 -5.56
CA VAL A 57 10.94 15.03 -4.60
C VAL A 57 9.62 15.65 -4.13
N ASP A 58 8.56 14.86 -4.24
CA ASP A 58 7.20 15.26 -3.88
C ASP A 58 6.71 14.48 -2.66
N HIS A 59 6.95 13.16 -2.66
CA HIS A 59 6.62 12.27 -1.57
C HIS A 59 7.79 11.35 -1.20
N ILE A 60 7.91 11.03 0.09
CA ILE A 60 8.86 10.04 0.62
C ILE A 60 8.07 8.93 1.30
N ILE A 61 8.26 7.68 0.87
CA ILE A 61 7.63 6.52 1.51
C ILE A 61 8.69 5.77 2.32
N CYS A 62 8.52 5.69 3.64
CA CYS A 62 9.43 4.98 4.52
C CYS A 62 8.68 4.16 5.58
N ASP A 63 9.38 3.27 6.27
CA ASP A 63 8.79 2.54 7.38
C ASP A 63 8.47 3.47 8.58
N ASN A 64 7.79 2.92 9.58
CA ASN A 64 7.31 3.66 10.74
C ASN A 64 8.24 3.57 11.96
N ALA A 65 9.50 3.12 11.79
CA ALA A 65 10.48 3.12 12.86
C ALA A 65 10.79 4.54 13.32
N ALA A 66 11.07 4.71 14.62
CA ALA A 66 11.32 6.01 15.24
C ALA A 66 12.41 6.81 14.51
N ASN A 67 13.50 6.15 14.11
CA ASN A 67 14.60 6.83 13.42
C ASN A 67 14.23 7.25 11.99
N MET A 68 13.38 6.48 11.29
CA MET A 68 12.88 6.87 9.96
C MET A 68 11.90 8.03 10.06
N LYS A 69 11.02 8.03 11.06
CA LYS A 69 10.15 9.18 11.36
C LYS A 69 10.99 10.41 11.65
N LYS A 70 11.92 10.33 12.60
CA LYS A 70 12.81 11.43 12.95
C LYS A 70 13.56 11.98 11.74
N ALA A 71 14.15 11.10 10.93
CA ALA A 71 14.87 11.50 9.72
C ALA A 71 14.01 12.37 8.81
N PHE A 72 12.84 11.87 8.42
CA PHE A 72 12.04 12.51 7.38
C PHE A 72 11.02 13.55 7.90
N THR A 73 10.79 13.62 9.21
CA THR A 73 10.12 14.76 9.87
C THR A 73 11.10 15.95 10.00
N THR A 74 12.37 15.71 10.35
CA THR A 74 13.39 16.77 10.51
C THR A 74 13.88 17.33 9.18
N CYS A 75 14.02 16.51 8.12
CA CYS A 75 14.48 17.03 6.82
C CYS A 75 13.44 17.97 6.15
N PHE A 76 12.14 17.81 6.48
CA PHE A 76 11.03 18.48 5.78
C PHE A 76 9.91 18.81 6.76
N PRO A 77 9.93 20.00 7.41
CA PRO A 77 8.85 20.43 8.29
C PRO A 77 7.58 20.71 7.45
N GLY A 78 6.79 19.67 7.18
CA GLY A 78 5.38 19.81 6.85
C GLY A 78 4.61 19.93 8.16
N GLN A 79 3.62 20.83 8.20
CA GLN A 79 2.78 21.12 9.37
C GLN A 79 2.40 19.84 10.15
N GLY A 80 2.81 19.76 11.43
CA GLY A 80 2.12 18.90 12.38
C GLY A 80 2.93 18.08 13.38
N ASP A 81 4.25 18.25 13.51
CA ASP A 81 5.02 17.65 14.62
C ASP A 81 5.88 18.73 15.31
N GLU A 82 5.22 19.68 15.99
CA GLU A 82 5.88 20.44 17.06
C GLU A 82 5.93 19.53 18.30
N GLU A 83 7.06 18.85 18.50
CA GLU A 83 7.48 18.54 19.87
C GLU A 83 7.79 19.87 20.53
N ASP A 84 6.94 20.28 21.48
CA ASP A 84 7.12 21.41 22.40
C ASP A 84 8.59 21.49 22.88
N ASP A 85 9.30 22.55 22.45
CA ASP A 85 10.28 23.30 23.27
C ASP A 85 10.99 24.46 22.53
N LEU A 86 10.40 25.05 21.46
CA LEU A 86 10.88 26.32 20.89
C LEU A 86 9.71 27.21 20.43
N ASP A 87 8.78 27.53 21.33
CA ASP A 87 7.95 28.74 21.18
C ASP A 87 8.81 29.96 21.55
N ASP A 88 9.57 30.45 20.57
CA ASP A 88 10.05 31.83 20.59
C ASP A 88 9.33 32.58 19.46
N SER A 89 8.03 32.84 19.69
CA SER A 89 7.19 33.69 18.83
C SER A 89 7.76 35.10 18.60
N ASP A 90 8.84 35.49 19.31
CA ASP A 90 9.52 36.77 19.14
C ASP A 90 10.52 36.80 17.97
N ILE A 91 10.92 35.66 17.37
CA ILE A 91 11.88 35.64 16.24
C ILE A 91 11.24 36.11 14.91
N TRP A 92 9.94 35.88 14.73
CA TRP A 92 9.22 36.24 13.50
C TRP A 92 8.92 37.74 13.38
N ASN A 93 8.91 38.44 14.51
CA ASN A 93 8.64 39.88 14.58
C ASN A 93 9.85 40.74 14.18
N ASP A 94 11.05 40.15 14.10
CA ASP A 94 12.29 40.83 13.75
C ASP A 94 12.64 40.78 12.25
N LEU A 95 11.90 40.03 11.44
CA LEU A 95 12.14 39.90 9.99
C LEU A 95 11.43 41.02 9.21
N THR A 96 12.15 41.60 8.25
CA THR A 96 11.54 42.56 7.32
C THR A 96 10.56 41.88 6.36
N VAL A 97 9.59 42.62 5.80
CA VAL A 97 8.59 42.08 4.86
C VAL A 97 9.25 41.35 3.67
N GLU A 98 10.39 41.83 3.18
CA GLU A 98 11.15 41.19 2.10
C GLU A 98 11.85 39.89 2.54
N GLU A 99 12.23 39.77 3.81
CA GLU A 99 12.79 38.55 4.39
C GLU A 99 11.70 37.53 4.71
N GLN A 100 10.54 38.00 5.19
CA GLN A 100 9.33 37.19 5.35
C GLN A 100 8.90 36.60 4.00
N GLU A 101 8.82 37.40 2.94
CA GLU A 101 8.50 36.93 1.59
C GLU A 101 9.55 35.94 1.03
N ARG A 102 10.84 36.09 1.36
CA ARG A 102 11.88 35.11 0.99
C ARG A 102 11.75 33.80 1.74
N VAL A 103 11.41 33.85 3.04
CA VAL A 103 11.14 32.67 3.86
C VAL A 103 9.88 31.97 3.38
N GLU A 104 8.81 32.71 3.08
CA GLU A 104 7.56 32.20 2.49
C GLU A 104 7.79 31.60 1.09
N HIS A 105 8.61 32.24 0.25
CA HIS A 105 8.98 31.71 -1.06
C HIS A 105 9.91 30.48 -0.96
N SER A 106 10.72 30.39 0.11
CA SER A 106 11.53 29.20 0.40
C SER A 106 10.71 28.05 1.03
N LEU A 107 9.61 28.37 1.72
CA LEU A 107 8.60 27.42 2.23
C LEU A 107 7.60 27.01 1.13
N SER A 108 7.41 27.85 0.10
CA SER A 108 6.64 27.60 -1.13
C SER A 108 7.35 26.62 -2.08
N ALA A 109 8.63 26.31 -1.84
CA ALA A 109 9.34 25.26 -2.54
C ALA A 109 8.84 23.87 -2.11
N LYS A 110 7.67 23.44 -2.64
CA LYS A 110 7.05 22.11 -2.51
C LYS A 110 7.43 21.38 -1.22
N THR A 111 6.69 21.63 -0.15
CA THR A 111 6.76 20.87 1.10
C THR A 111 6.67 19.38 0.78
N GLN A 112 7.77 18.66 0.98
CA GLN A 112 7.86 17.23 0.70
C GLN A 112 7.07 16.47 1.75
N THR A 113 6.20 15.55 1.32
CA THR A 113 5.30 14.84 2.25
C THR A 113 5.81 13.44 2.55
N ARG A 114 5.96 13.11 3.83
CA ARG A 114 6.25 11.74 4.26
C ARG A 114 4.97 10.90 4.31
N LEU A 115 4.95 9.80 3.56
CA LEU A 115 3.92 8.76 3.64
C LEU A 115 4.44 7.52 4.36
N GLN A 116 3.53 6.86 5.07
CA GLN A 116 3.83 5.63 5.80
C GLN A 116 3.83 4.43 4.86
N CYS A 117 4.80 3.53 5.01
CA CYS A 117 4.83 2.29 4.26
C CYS A 117 3.67 1.36 4.64
N PHE A 118 2.77 1.14 3.69
CA PHE A 118 1.63 0.23 3.82
C PHE A 118 2.07 -1.18 4.20
N ALA A 119 2.99 -1.78 3.42
CA ALA A 119 3.40 -3.18 3.60
C ALA A 119 4.03 -3.42 4.98
N HIS A 120 4.86 -2.48 5.44
CA HIS A 120 5.43 -2.54 6.80
C HIS A 120 4.32 -2.44 7.85
N THR A 121 3.39 -1.49 7.70
CA THR A 121 2.29 -1.30 8.65
C THR A 121 1.35 -2.50 8.71
N LEU A 122 1.01 -3.09 7.56
CA LEU A 122 0.20 -4.30 7.48
C LEU A 122 0.90 -5.49 8.16
N GLN A 123 2.22 -5.62 7.99
CA GLN A 123 3.00 -6.64 8.69
C GLN A 123 2.96 -6.46 10.21
N LEU A 124 2.94 -5.22 10.72
CA LEU A 124 2.74 -4.95 12.15
C LEU A 124 1.33 -5.31 12.63
N VAL A 125 0.28 -5.08 11.81
CA VAL A 125 -1.09 -5.53 12.11
C VAL A 125 -1.12 -7.04 12.30
N ILE A 126 -0.55 -7.79 11.36
CA ILE A 126 -0.49 -9.25 11.42
C ILE A 126 0.31 -9.71 12.63
N GLY A 127 1.46 -9.08 12.89
CA GLY A 127 2.28 -9.36 14.06
C GLY A 127 1.54 -9.14 15.38
N ASP A 128 0.72 -8.11 15.49
CA ASP A 128 -0.11 -7.86 16.66
C ASP A 128 -1.22 -8.91 16.81
N GLY A 129 -1.90 -9.27 15.72
CA GLY A 129 -2.93 -10.32 15.72
C GLY A 129 -2.38 -11.69 16.14
N LEU A 130 -1.20 -12.07 15.64
CA LEU A 130 -0.56 -13.34 15.97
C LEU A 130 -0.10 -13.46 17.45
N LYS A 131 -0.01 -12.35 18.19
CA LYS A 131 0.24 -12.41 19.65
C LYS A 131 -0.93 -13.08 20.39
N GLU A 132 -2.13 -13.00 19.82
CA GLU A 132 -3.36 -13.57 20.38
C GLU A 132 -3.57 -15.06 20.01
N THR A 133 -2.63 -15.68 19.27
CA THR A 133 -2.77 -17.07 18.78
C THR A 133 -1.97 -18.10 19.59
N LYS A 134 -1.77 -17.91 20.90
CA LYS A 134 -0.96 -18.84 21.73
C LYS A 134 -1.38 -20.32 21.60
N LEU A 135 -2.67 -20.57 21.39
CA LEU A 135 -3.25 -21.91 21.23
C LEU A 135 -2.82 -22.64 19.95
N ILE A 136 -2.34 -21.94 18.91
CA ILE A 136 -1.94 -22.55 17.63
C ILE A 136 -0.44 -22.88 17.57
N ASN A 137 0.36 -22.41 18.54
CA ASN A 137 1.82 -22.58 18.51
C ASN A 137 2.25 -24.04 18.44
N ALA A 138 1.52 -24.95 19.08
CA ALA A 138 1.78 -26.40 18.98
C ALA A 138 1.59 -26.92 17.54
N ALA A 139 0.52 -26.49 16.87
CA ALA A 139 0.22 -26.83 15.49
C ALA A 139 1.27 -26.24 14.53
N LEU A 140 1.67 -24.98 14.72
CA LEU A 140 2.75 -24.36 13.94
C LEU A 140 4.07 -25.11 14.11
N ALA A 141 4.42 -25.51 15.34
CA ALA A 141 5.61 -26.29 15.60
C ALA A 141 5.57 -27.68 14.94
N LYS A 142 4.40 -28.30 14.82
CA LYS A 142 4.22 -29.55 14.06
C LYS A 142 4.40 -29.31 12.55
N ALA A 143 3.84 -28.24 12.00
CA ALA A 143 4.02 -27.89 10.58
C ALA A 143 5.50 -27.64 10.23
N SER A 144 6.24 -26.93 11.09
CA SER A 144 7.68 -26.72 10.90
C SER A 144 8.48 -28.03 11.03
N ARG A 145 8.12 -28.91 11.97
CA ARG A 145 8.73 -30.24 12.09
C ARG A 145 8.46 -31.11 10.87
N LEU A 146 7.23 -31.13 10.38
CA LEU A 146 6.84 -31.85 9.16
C LEU A 146 7.69 -31.41 7.97
N SER A 147 7.80 -30.10 7.72
CA SER A 147 8.66 -29.59 6.65
C SER A 147 10.11 -30.02 6.85
N SER A 148 10.64 -29.91 8.07
CA SER A 148 12.01 -30.35 8.40
C SER A 148 12.22 -31.84 8.09
N LEU A 149 11.29 -32.71 8.48
CA LEU A 149 11.34 -34.15 8.19
C LEU A 149 11.33 -34.44 6.69
N LEU A 150 10.51 -33.71 5.91
CA LEU A 150 10.47 -33.87 4.45
C LEU A 150 11.77 -33.42 3.76
N HIS A 151 12.55 -32.55 4.40
CA HIS A 151 13.86 -32.13 3.89
C HIS A 151 15.02 -33.01 4.37
N THR A 152 14.92 -33.63 5.55
CA THR A 152 16.03 -34.36 6.18
C THR A 152 15.89 -35.89 6.10
N SER A 153 14.69 -36.43 6.09
CA SER A 153 14.42 -37.87 6.10
C SER A 153 14.01 -38.37 4.71
N THR A 154 14.87 -39.16 4.07
CA THR A 154 14.60 -39.77 2.76
C THR A 154 13.39 -40.70 2.81
N THR A 155 13.26 -41.51 3.86
CA THR A 155 12.15 -42.47 4.01
C THR A 155 10.80 -41.78 4.11
N VAL A 156 10.69 -40.71 4.91
CA VAL A 156 9.43 -39.96 5.05
C VAL A 156 9.11 -39.21 3.76
N LYS A 157 10.13 -38.64 3.12
CA LYS A 157 9.99 -37.94 1.84
C LYS A 157 9.48 -38.85 0.73
N GLU A 158 10.05 -40.05 0.56
CA GLU A 158 9.62 -41.00 -0.46
C GLU A 158 8.17 -41.45 -0.26
N LYS A 159 7.78 -41.74 0.99
CA LYS A 159 6.39 -42.09 1.33
C LYS A 159 5.44 -40.91 1.05
N PHE A 160 5.83 -39.70 1.42
CA PHE A 160 5.04 -38.49 1.15
C PHE A 160 4.89 -38.21 -0.35
N GLU A 161 5.98 -38.29 -1.12
CA GLU A 161 5.96 -38.11 -2.58
C GLU A 161 5.07 -39.14 -3.26
N LYS A 162 5.12 -40.40 -2.82
CA LYS A 162 4.25 -41.48 -3.33
C LYS A 162 2.77 -41.20 -3.04
N GLU A 163 2.44 -40.68 -1.86
CA GLU A 163 1.06 -40.51 -1.42
C GLU A 163 0.40 -39.26 -2.02
N PHE A 164 1.15 -38.14 -2.10
CA PHE A 164 0.62 -36.83 -2.48
C PHE A 164 1.09 -36.33 -3.84
N GLY A 165 2.07 -36.98 -4.49
CA GLY A 165 2.63 -36.52 -5.76
C GLY A 165 3.39 -35.18 -5.65
N GLN A 166 3.70 -34.74 -4.43
CA GLN A 166 4.37 -33.48 -4.13
C GLN A 166 5.74 -33.75 -3.50
N ARG A 167 6.76 -32.98 -3.91
CA ARG A 167 8.15 -33.14 -3.42
C ARG A 167 8.37 -32.78 -1.96
N GLY A 168 7.42 -32.08 -1.35
CA GLY A 168 7.46 -31.72 0.06
C GLY A 168 6.69 -30.44 0.35
N ILE A 169 6.80 -30.00 1.61
CA ILE A 169 6.13 -28.81 2.13
C ILE A 169 7.17 -27.71 2.35
N PRO A 170 6.92 -26.46 1.90
CA PRO A 170 7.88 -25.37 2.06
C PRO A 170 8.14 -25.08 3.54
N ALA A 171 9.40 -24.79 3.86
CA ALA A 171 9.78 -24.38 5.20
C ALA A 171 9.32 -22.94 5.45
N SER A 172 8.77 -22.68 6.64
CA SER A 172 8.52 -21.32 7.09
C SER A 172 9.84 -20.66 7.51
N VAL A 173 9.97 -19.37 7.20
CA VAL A 173 11.06 -18.52 7.65
C VAL A 173 10.50 -17.59 8.70
N THR A 174 11.02 -17.69 9.93
CA THR A 174 10.52 -17.00 11.13
C THR A 174 10.33 -15.49 10.96
N THR A 175 11.07 -14.87 10.03
CA THR A 175 11.06 -13.41 9.81
C THR A 175 9.89 -12.89 8.99
N ARG A 176 9.08 -13.74 8.33
CA ARG A 176 7.97 -13.29 7.47
C ARG A 176 6.77 -14.22 7.52
N TRP A 177 5.65 -13.70 8.01
CA TRP A 177 4.34 -14.37 8.08
C TRP A 177 3.93 -15.05 6.75
N ASN A 178 4.20 -14.43 5.59
CA ASN A 178 3.84 -14.99 4.28
C ASN A 178 4.45 -16.38 4.03
N SER A 179 5.62 -16.68 4.60
CA SER A 179 6.22 -18.01 4.50
C SER A 179 5.47 -19.06 5.34
N THR A 180 5.02 -18.67 6.54
CA THR A 180 4.15 -19.48 7.40
C THR A 180 2.82 -19.74 6.71
N LEU A 181 2.17 -18.71 6.14
CA LEU A 181 0.93 -18.88 5.39
C LEU A 181 1.08 -19.91 4.25
N ARG A 182 2.13 -19.80 3.45
CA ARG A 182 2.41 -20.74 2.34
C ARG A 182 2.65 -22.16 2.84
N GLN A 183 3.39 -22.32 3.94
CA GLN A 183 3.59 -23.63 4.58
C GLN A 183 2.25 -24.23 5.00
N LEU A 184 1.41 -23.49 5.72
CA LEU A 184 0.13 -23.98 6.22
C LEU A 184 -0.85 -24.29 5.09
N LYS A 185 -0.92 -23.46 4.05
CA LYS A 185 -1.69 -23.77 2.82
C LYS A 185 -1.24 -25.10 2.20
N SER A 186 0.07 -25.32 2.09
CA SER A 186 0.61 -26.58 1.57
C SER A 186 0.31 -27.79 2.47
N VAL A 187 0.27 -27.60 3.79
CA VAL A 187 -0.17 -28.64 4.74
C VAL A 187 -1.64 -28.97 4.52
N LEU A 188 -2.52 -27.97 4.45
CA LEU A 188 -3.96 -28.16 4.25
C LEU A 188 -4.34 -28.73 2.87
N ASN A 189 -3.47 -28.58 1.87
CA ASN A 189 -3.63 -29.24 0.57
C ASN A 189 -3.42 -30.77 0.64
N CYS A 190 -2.88 -31.29 1.76
CA CYS A 190 -2.80 -32.71 2.02
C CYS A 190 -4.08 -33.18 2.72
N ASP A 191 -4.56 -34.38 2.38
CA ASP A 191 -5.61 -35.03 3.17
C ASP A 191 -5.10 -35.33 4.58
N HIS A 192 -5.87 -34.96 5.60
CA HIS A 192 -5.49 -35.05 7.01
C HIS A 192 -5.21 -36.49 7.46
N LEU A 193 -6.04 -37.45 7.04
CA LEU A 193 -5.91 -38.85 7.43
C LEU A 193 -4.71 -39.49 6.75
N ARG A 194 -4.56 -39.28 5.43
CA ARG A 194 -3.42 -39.81 4.66
C ARG A 194 -2.10 -39.26 5.18
N LEU A 195 -2.05 -37.98 5.55
CA LEU A 195 -0.84 -37.36 6.10
C LEU A 195 -0.50 -37.95 7.47
N SER A 196 -1.52 -38.22 8.29
CA SER A 196 -1.36 -38.88 9.59
C SER A 196 -0.77 -40.28 9.41
N THR A 197 -1.28 -41.08 8.47
CA THR A 197 -0.74 -42.42 8.16
C THR A 197 0.72 -42.36 7.73
N VAL A 198 1.09 -41.44 6.82
CA VAL A 198 2.49 -41.29 6.38
C VAL A 198 3.42 -40.97 7.56
N LEU A 199 2.99 -40.12 8.49
CA LEU A 199 3.77 -39.76 9.67
C LEU A 199 3.86 -40.90 10.69
N GLU A 200 2.78 -41.63 10.93
CA GLU A 200 2.77 -42.78 11.84
C GLU A 200 3.65 -43.92 11.31
N ASP A 201 3.55 -44.24 10.02
CA ASP A 201 4.38 -45.24 9.34
C ASP A 201 5.86 -44.81 9.27
N GLY A 202 6.13 -43.51 9.38
CA GLY A 202 7.46 -42.95 9.49
C GLY A 202 8.01 -42.96 10.92
N GLY A 203 7.22 -43.36 11.92
CA GLY A 203 7.60 -43.33 13.34
C GLY A 203 7.48 -41.96 14.01
N HIS A 204 6.80 -40.99 13.39
CA HIS A 204 6.71 -39.59 13.83
C HIS A 204 5.34 -39.22 14.40
N LYS A 205 4.83 -40.02 15.33
CA LYS A 205 3.50 -39.84 15.95
C LYS A 205 3.34 -38.48 16.65
N GLU A 206 4.42 -37.91 17.17
CA GLU A 206 4.46 -36.60 17.82
C GLU A 206 4.22 -35.41 16.87
N THR A 207 4.30 -35.66 15.57
CA THR A 207 4.10 -34.67 14.49
C THR A 207 2.72 -34.79 13.85
N VAL A 208 1.93 -35.80 14.21
CA VAL A 208 0.54 -35.97 13.77
C VAL A 208 -0.35 -34.86 14.33
N PHE A 209 -1.15 -34.24 13.46
CA PHE A 209 -2.10 -33.19 13.85
C PHE A 209 -3.37 -33.81 14.41
N THR A 210 -3.83 -33.31 15.54
CA THR A 210 -5.18 -33.59 16.03
C THR A 210 -6.22 -32.89 15.14
N ALA A 211 -7.47 -33.38 15.13
CA ALA A 211 -8.57 -32.71 14.42
C ALA A 211 -8.75 -31.25 14.84
N ARG A 212 -8.53 -30.95 16.12
CA ARG A 212 -8.55 -29.58 16.64
C ARG A 212 -7.45 -28.71 16.03
N GLU A 213 -6.20 -29.19 16.05
CA GLU A 213 -5.07 -28.46 15.47
C GLU A 213 -5.25 -28.26 13.96
N TRP A 214 -5.78 -29.26 13.25
CA TRP A 214 -6.07 -29.17 11.83
C TRP A 214 -7.09 -28.07 11.52
N ASN A 215 -8.21 -28.05 12.27
CA ASN A 215 -9.23 -27.00 12.13
C ASN A 215 -8.70 -25.61 12.52
N GLN A 216 -7.84 -25.52 13.54
CA GLN A 216 -7.18 -24.27 13.92
C GLN A 216 -6.27 -23.75 12.79
N ILE A 217 -5.52 -24.63 12.11
CA ILE A 217 -4.72 -24.25 10.94
C ILE A 217 -5.64 -23.77 9.81
N GLY A 218 -6.77 -24.46 9.58
CA GLY A 218 -7.81 -24.03 8.63
C GLY A 218 -8.28 -22.60 8.89
N GLU A 219 -8.75 -22.32 10.12
CA GLU A 219 -9.19 -20.97 10.50
C GLU A 219 -8.08 -19.92 10.36
N LEU A 220 -6.83 -20.26 10.71
CA LEU A 220 -5.71 -19.33 10.58
C LEU A 220 -5.45 -18.96 9.11
N VAL A 221 -5.49 -19.95 8.22
CA VAL A 221 -5.30 -19.75 6.79
C VAL A 221 -6.44 -18.93 6.20
N ASP A 222 -7.70 -19.25 6.55
CA ASP A 222 -8.87 -18.52 6.05
C ASP A 222 -8.86 -17.04 6.46
N VAL A 223 -8.50 -16.75 7.71
CA VAL A 223 -8.44 -15.38 8.25
C VAL A 223 -7.30 -14.57 7.62
N LEU A 224 -6.14 -15.19 7.42
CA LEU A 224 -4.94 -14.45 7.03
C LEU A 224 -4.59 -14.56 5.53
N GLN A 225 -5.33 -15.36 4.76
CA GLN A 225 -5.16 -15.43 3.31
C GLN A 225 -5.34 -14.05 2.64
N PRO A 226 -6.41 -13.29 2.90
CA PRO A 226 -6.58 -11.96 2.32
C PRO A 226 -5.45 -10.98 2.69
N PHE A 227 -4.87 -11.13 3.89
CA PHE A 227 -3.71 -10.32 4.30
C PHE A 227 -2.46 -10.65 3.47
N GLY A 228 -2.27 -11.92 3.12
CA GLY A 228 -1.21 -12.35 2.20
C GLY A 228 -1.42 -11.75 0.80
N GLU A 229 -2.64 -11.82 0.28
CA GLU A 229 -3.01 -11.26 -1.03
C GLU A 229 -2.80 -9.74 -1.08
N ALA A 230 -3.23 -9.00 -0.05
CA ALA A 230 -3.00 -7.56 0.06
C ALA A 230 -1.49 -7.21 0.16
N THR A 231 -0.70 -8.05 0.83
CA THR A 231 0.75 -7.86 0.90
C THR A 231 1.39 -8.06 -0.47
N ASP A 232 1.04 -9.12 -1.18
CA ASP A 232 1.59 -9.42 -2.51
C ASP A 232 1.18 -8.34 -3.54
N LEU A 233 -0.06 -7.84 -3.46
CA LEU A 233 -0.58 -6.77 -4.32
C LEU A 233 0.20 -5.46 -4.17
N THR A 234 0.64 -5.14 -2.96
CA THR A 234 1.28 -3.84 -2.63
C THR A 234 2.81 -3.88 -2.64
N GLN A 235 3.41 -5.05 -2.88
CA GLN A 235 4.85 -5.24 -3.02
C GLN A 235 5.35 -5.08 -4.47
N GLY A 236 4.47 -4.75 -5.42
CA GLY A 236 4.85 -4.49 -6.81
C GLY A 236 5.66 -3.19 -6.98
N GLU A 237 6.78 -3.26 -7.70
CA GLU A 237 7.63 -2.09 -8.00
C GLU A 237 7.35 -1.46 -9.38
N LYS A 238 6.71 -2.22 -10.29
CA LYS A 238 6.49 -1.83 -11.70
C LYS A 238 5.03 -1.48 -12.02
N SER A 239 4.20 -1.38 -10.99
CA SER A 239 2.76 -1.09 -11.11
C SER A 239 2.35 -0.09 -10.04
N VAL A 240 1.27 0.64 -10.28
CA VAL A 240 0.66 1.51 -9.26
C VAL A 240 0.12 0.64 -8.14
N THR A 241 0.60 0.85 -6.92
CA THR A 241 0.18 0.08 -5.72
C THR A 241 -0.57 0.93 -4.71
N ILE A 242 -0.38 2.25 -4.70
CA ILE A 242 -1.03 3.15 -3.74
C ILE A 242 -2.56 3.16 -3.88
N SER A 243 -3.10 2.96 -5.09
CA SER A 243 -4.54 2.85 -5.35
C SER A 243 -5.18 1.64 -4.67
N ALA A 244 -4.40 0.57 -4.44
CA ALA A 244 -4.88 -0.65 -3.79
C ALA A 244 -4.94 -0.53 -2.25
N VAL A 245 -4.34 0.51 -1.65
CA VAL A 245 -4.26 0.65 -0.18
C VAL A 245 -5.65 0.74 0.45
N VAL A 246 -6.49 1.67 0.01
CA VAL A 246 -7.83 1.88 0.60
C VAL A 246 -8.74 0.66 0.39
N PRO A 247 -8.89 0.11 -0.84
CA PRO A 247 -9.65 -1.13 -1.05
C PRO A 247 -9.16 -2.28 -0.18
N SER A 248 -7.84 -2.46 -0.06
CA SER A 248 -7.27 -3.53 0.77
C SER A 248 -7.66 -3.39 2.24
N ILE A 249 -7.46 -2.20 2.84
CA ILE A 249 -7.74 -2.02 4.28
C ILE A 249 -9.22 -2.22 4.60
N LEU A 250 -10.11 -1.68 3.77
CA LEU A 250 -11.54 -1.77 4.01
C LEU A 250 -12.05 -3.21 3.77
N SER A 251 -11.59 -3.85 2.70
CA SER A 251 -11.94 -5.25 2.41
C SER A 251 -11.40 -6.20 3.49
N LEU A 252 -10.19 -5.97 4.01
CA LEU A 252 -9.66 -6.71 5.16
C LEU A 252 -10.51 -6.53 6.41
N ASN A 253 -10.95 -5.30 6.72
CA ASN A 253 -11.83 -5.05 7.85
C ASN A 253 -13.20 -5.74 7.67
N HIS A 254 -13.79 -5.66 6.48
CA HIS A 254 -15.03 -6.34 6.15
C HIS A 254 -14.89 -7.88 6.24
N HIS A 255 -13.78 -8.42 5.73
CA HIS A 255 -13.44 -9.83 5.87
C HIS A 255 -13.39 -10.26 7.35
N LEU A 256 -12.69 -9.50 8.20
CA LEU A 256 -12.62 -9.78 9.63
C LEU A 256 -14.00 -9.75 10.30
N GLU A 257 -14.88 -8.83 9.90
CA GLU A 257 -16.26 -8.77 10.38
C GLU A 257 -17.02 -10.06 10.05
N ASN A 258 -16.94 -10.50 8.79
CA ASN A 258 -17.58 -11.73 8.31
C ASN A 258 -17.00 -13.01 8.96
N GLN A 259 -15.76 -12.98 9.42
CA GLN A 259 -15.12 -14.11 10.09
C GLN A 259 -15.53 -14.25 11.56
N LYS A 260 -16.05 -13.21 12.21
CA LYS A 260 -16.44 -13.25 13.63
C LYS A 260 -17.45 -14.36 13.94
N GLU A 261 -18.37 -14.62 13.02
CA GLU A 261 -19.41 -15.65 13.18
C GLU A 261 -18.95 -17.06 12.76
N LYS A 262 -17.87 -17.16 11.98
CA LYS A 262 -17.37 -18.41 11.40
C LYS A 262 -16.30 -19.09 12.26
N VAL A 263 -15.46 -18.28 12.90
CA VAL A 263 -14.29 -18.74 13.64
C VAL A 263 -14.67 -19.26 15.02
N ARG A 264 -14.21 -20.47 15.35
CA ARG A 264 -14.48 -21.16 16.62
C ARG A 264 -13.31 -21.10 17.58
N TYR A 265 -12.07 -21.17 17.09
CA TYR A 265 -10.88 -21.27 17.93
C TYR A 265 -10.08 -19.97 18.00
N LEU A 266 -10.07 -19.19 16.91
CA LEU A 266 -9.18 -18.02 16.76
C LEU A 266 -9.89 -16.67 16.91
N GLY A 267 -10.96 -16.57 17.72
CA GLY A 267 -11.66 -15.30 17.93
C GLY A 267 -10.76 -14.18 18.51
N GLY A 268 -9.72 -14.54 19.28
CA GLY A 268 -8.71 -13.60 19.76
C GLY A 268 -7.88 -13.00 18.62
N LEU A 269 -7.52 -13.80 17.61
CA LEU A 269 -6.80 -13.34 16.42
C LEU A 269 -7.62 -12.29 15.66
N ILE A 270 -8.91 -12.54 15.44
CA ILE A 270 -9.78 -11.59 14.72
C ILE A 270 -9.80 -10.25 15.46
N ARG A 271 -10.04 -10.26 16.78
CA ARG A 271 -10.06 -9.02 17.57
C ARG A 271 -8.72 -8.30 17.54
N GLY A 272 -7.60 -9.04 17.67
CA GLY A 272 -6.25 -8.48 17.62
C GLY A 272 -5.92 -7.85 16.26
N LEU A 273 -6.26 -8.54 15.17
CA LEU A 273 -6.09 -8.04 13.80
C LEU A 273 -6.97 -6.80 13.57
N GLN A 274 -8.27 -6.88 13.89
CA GLN A 274 -9.21 -5.79 13.62
C GLN A 274 -8.85 -4.53 14.42
N GLY A 275 -8.55 -4.68 15.72
CA GLY A 275 -8.13 -3.56 16.56
C GLY A 275 -6.80 -2.95 16.11
N SER A 276 -5.83 -3.77 15.70
CA SER A 276 -4.56 -3.25 15.18
C SER A 276 -4.73 -2.58 13.80
N LEU A 277 -5.56 -3.14 12.92
CA LEU A 277 -5.90 -2.59 11.60
C LEU A 277 -6.56 -1.22 11.73
N GLN A 278 -7.62 -1.12 12.53
CA GLN A 278 -8.37 0.12 12.75
C GLN A 278 -7.51 1.22 13.37
N ARG A 279 -6.65 0.87 14.34
CA ARG A 279 -5.73 1.82 14.97
C ARG A 279 -4.62 2.29 14.03
N ARG A 280 -3.99 1.38 13.28
CA ARG A 280 -2.81 1.70 12.43
C ARG A 280 -3.18 2.39 11.11
N PHE A 281 -4.42 2.22 10.64
CA PHE A 281 -4.95 2.85 9.42
C PHE A 281 -6.10 3.80 9.73
N ARG A 282 -6.13 4.36 10.94
CA ARG A 282 -7.27 5.12 11.45
C ARG A 282 -7.70 6.27 10.56
N GLY A 283 -6.75 6.98 9.95
CA GLY A 283 -7.04 8.08 9.02
C GLY A 283 -7.92 7.64 7.84
N ILE A 284 -7.74 6.43 7.32
CA ILE A 284 -8.62 5.89 6.26
C ILE A 284 -10.04 5.70 6.80
N PHE A 285 -10.21 5.04 7.95
CA PHE A 285 -11.52 4.78 8.56
C PHE A 285 -12.27 6.09 8.90
N VAL A 286 -11.56 7.09 9.39
CA VAL A 286 -12.08 8.43 9.67
C VAL A 286 -12.53 9.14 8.39
N ASN A 287 -11.69 9.12 7.35
CA ASN A 287 -12.00 9.76 6.06
C ASN A 287 -13.23 9.14 5.38
N VAL A 288 -13.49 7.85 5.59
CA VAL A 288 -14.67 7.16 5.06
C VAL A 288 -15.84 7.08 6.05
N ARG A 289 -15.76 7.79 7.18
CA ARG A 289 -16.80 7.91 8.21
C ARG A 289 -17.17 6.58 8.90
N MET A 290 -16.21 5.67 9.02
CA MET A 290 -16.31 4.43 9.79
C MET A 290 -15.73 4.55 11.21
N ALA A 291 -15.08 5.66 11.53
CA ALA A 291 -14.58 5.99 12.87
C ALA A 291 -14.71 7.50 13.11
N ASP A 292 -14.84 7.89 14.38
CA ASP A 292 -14.93 9.30 14.78
C ASP A 292 -13.57 9.99 14.70
N GLU A 293 -13.57 11.28 14.40
CA GLU A 293 -12.41 12.18 14.53
C GLU A 293 -12.19 12.46 16.03
N GLU A 294 -11.07 12.00 16.60
CA GLU A 294 -10.68 12.42 17.96
C GLU A 294 -10.02 13.80 17.88
N SER A 295 -10.39 14.71 18.79
CA SER A 295 -9.92 16.11 18.83
C SER A 295 -8.48 16.32 19.31
N ASP A 296 -7.65 15.28 19.37
CA ASP A 296 -6.34 15.31 20.07
C ASP A 296 -5.24 16.06 19.30
N GLY A 297 -5.56 16.79 18.22
CA GLY A 297 -4.60 17.54 17.40
C GLY A 297 -3.58 16.71 16.63
N ALA A 298 -3.38 15.43 16.98
CA ALA A 298 -2.40 14.55 16.38
C ALA A 298 -2.78 14.12 14.96
N THR A 299 -1.81 14.17 14.04
CA THR A 299 -1.98 13.68 12.68
C THR A 299 -2.29 12.18 12.66
N LEU A 300 -3.49 11.83 12.20
CA LEU A 300 -3.94 10.44 12.14
C LEU A 300 -3.12 9.63 11.10
N PRO A 301 -2.81 8.35 11.38
CA PRO A 301 -2.04 7.55 10.44
C PRO A 301 -2.87 7.23 9.18
N PHE A 302 -2.24 7.35 8.01
CA PHE A 302 -2.90 7.18 6.69
C PHE A 302 -4.11 8.12 6.47
N SER A 303 -4.08 9.33 7.03
CA SER A 303 -5.12 10.36 6.82
C SER A 303 -4.98 11.13 5.51
N ASP A 304 -3.82 11.05 4.85
CA ASP A 304 -3.54 11.83 3.65
C ASP A 304 -4.59 11.55 2.54
N PRO A 305 -5.24 12.60 2.00
CA PRO A 305 -6.21 12.47 0.92
C PRO A 305 -5.70 11.71 -0.32
N ILE A 306 -4.39 11.64 -0.55
CA ILE A 306 -3.77 10.95 -1.68
C ILE A 306 -4.21 9.48 -1.76
N PHE A 307 -4.40 8.80 -0.62
CA PHE A 307 -4.82 7.40 -0.59
C PHE A 307 -6.22 7.22 -1.19
N LEU A 308 -7.16 8.11 -0.82
CA LEU A 308 -8.53 8.06 -1.33
C LEU A 308 -8.62 8.55 -2.78
N LYS A 309 -7.87 9.60 -3.13
CA LYS A 309 -7.76 10.10 -4.51
C LYS A 309 -7.23 9.00 -5.45
N ALA A 310 -6.14 8.34 -5.06
CA ALA A 310 -5.54 7.28 -5.85
C ALA A 310 -6.48 6.07 -6.02
N ALA A 311 -7.18 5.67 -4.96
CA ALA A 311 -8.13 4.56 -5.04
C ALA A 311 -9.32 4.86 -5.96
N LEU A 312 -9.82 6.10 -5.95
CA LEU A 312 -10.92 6.52 -6.82
C LEU A 312 -10.50 6.69 -8.29
N LEU A 313 -9.27 7.14 -8.54
CA LEU A 313 -8.75 7.37 -9.89
C LEU A 313 -8.35 6.08 -10.62
N ASP A 314 -8.17 4.97 -9.90
CA ASP A 314 -7.85 3.68 -10.50
C ASP A 314 -9.12 3.02 -11.08
N PRO A 315 -9.19 2.79 -12.41
CA PRO A 315 -10.34 2.18 -13.05
C PRO A 315 -10.68 0.77 -12.56
N SER A 316 -9.70 0.06 -11.98
CA SER A 316 -9.88 -1.29 -11.44
C SER A 316 -10.72 -1.30 -10.16
N PHE A 317 -10.73 -0.17 -9.43
CA PHE A 317 -11.44 -0.02 -8.17
C PHE A 317 -12.60 0.98 -8.27
N GLY A 318 -12.34 2.20 -8.76
CA GLY A 318 -13.32 3.28 -8.85
C GLY A 318 -14.04 3.51 -7.51
N THR A 319 -15.36 3.35 -7.50
CA THR A 319 -16.20 3.43 -6.29
C THR A 319 -16.59 2.09 -5.69
N MET A 320 -16.10 0.96 -6.24
CA MET A 320 -16.53 -0.39 -5.82
C MET A 320 -16.25 -0.65 -4.34
N TRP A 321 -15.09 -0.21 -3.85
CA TRP A 321 -14.70 -0.34 -2.45
C TRP A 321 -15.59 0.47 -1.50
N LEU A 322 -16.16 1.61 -1.96
CA LEU A 322 -17.14 2.37 -1.17
C LEU A 322 -18.45 1.58 -1.03
N THR A 323 -18.91 0.97 -2.12
CA THR A 323 -20.16 0.22 -2.12
C THR A 323 -20.07 -1.05 -1.28
N HIS A 324 -18.98 -1.82 -1.41
CA HIS A 324 -18.85 -3.15 -0.81
C HIS A 324 -18.24 -3.15 0.59
N ASP A 325 -17.21 -2.33 0.84
CA ASP A 325 -16.36 -2.48 2.02
C ASP A 325 -16.53 -1.36 3.06
N VAL A 326 -17.18 -0.25 2.70
CA VAL A 326 -17.53 0.81 3.66
C VAL A 326 -18.85 0.51 4.33
N LEU A 327 -18.80 0.20 5.63
CA LEU A 327 -19.95 -0.28 6.41
C LEU A 327 -20.73 0.88 7.04
N VAL A 328 -21.20 1.79 6.19
CA VAL A 328 -22.02 2.96 6.56
C VAL A 328 -23.26 3.07 5.66
N THR A 329 -24.18 3.99 5.96
CA THR A 329 -25.38 4.21 5.15
C THR A 329 -25.05 4.74 3.77
N GLU A 330 -25.92 4.48 2.78
CA GLU A 330 -25.67 4.87 1.39
C GLU A 330 -25.49 6.38 1.21
N ASN A 331 -26.29 7.19 1.94
CA ASN A 331 -26.14 8.65 1.95
C ASN A 331 -24.74 9.11 2.38
N ILE A 332 -24.12 8.41 3.34
CA ILE A 332 -22.76 8.73 3.80
C ILE A 332 -21.74 8.33 2.72
N LYS A 333 -21.92 7.18 2.05
CA LYS A 333 -21.05 6.77 0.94
C LYS A 333 -21.09 7.76 -0.22
N GLU A 334 -22.27 8.28 -0.55
CA GLU A 334 -22.44 9.33 -1.57
C GLU A 334 -21.71 10.62 -1.16
N ALA A 335 -21.84 11.04 0.10
CA ALA A 335 -21.15 12.21 0.63
C ALA A 335 -19.62 12.06 0.57
N VAL A 336 -19.08 10.90 0.96
CA VAL A 336 -17.65 10.58 0.86
C VAL A 336 -17.20 10.59 -0.61
N THR A 337 -18.00 10.02 -1.52
CA THR A 337 -17.69 10.04 -2.96
C THR A 337 -17.57 11.47 -3.49
N MET A 338 -18.54 12.33 -3.15
CA MET A 338 -18.52 13.74 -3.57
C MET A 338 -17.35 14.51 -2.96
N MET A 339 -17.03 14.25 -1.69
CA MET A 339 -15.86 14.82 -1.02
C MET A 339 -14.56 14.51 -1.78
N ILE A 340 -14.32 13.24 -2.13
CA ILE A 340 -13.10 12.84 -2.85
C ILE A 340 -13.07 13.47 -4.25
N LYS A 341 -14.19 13.47 -4.98
CA LYS A 341 -14.28 14.12 -6.30
C LYS A 341 -13.94 15.60 -6.22
N ASN A 342 -14.47 16.32 -5.23
CA ASN A 342 -14.16 17.73 -5.03
C ASN A 342 -12.68 17.95 -4.72
N TRP A 343 -12.03 17.08 -3.95
CA TRP A 343 -10.59 17.15 -3.73
C TRP A 343 -9.79 16.96 -5.02
N ILE A 344 -10.18 16.02 -5.89
CA ILE A 344 -9.51 15.80 -7.18
C ILE A 344 -9.67 17.03 -8.08
N LEU A 345 -10.90 17.55 -8.21
CA LEU A 345 -11.17 18.72 -9.05
C LEU A 345 -10.38 19.95 -8.60
N LYS A 346 -10.22 20.15 -7.29
CA LYS A 346 -9.38 21.24 -6.75
C LYS A 346 -7.92 21.14 -7.16
N GLU A 347 -7.34 19.94 -7.27
CA GLU A 347 -5.95 19.78 -7.74
C GLU A 347 -5.81 20.08 -9.24
N VAL A 348 -6.82 19.71 -10.04
CA VAL A 348 -6.83 20.03 -11.48
C VAL A 348 -6.87 21.53 -11.69
N THR A 349 -7.69 22.27 -10.93
CA THR A 349 -7.78 23.73 -11.06
C THR A 349 -6.50 24.46 -10.67
N LYS A 350 -5.67 23.90 -9.78
CA LYS A 350 -4.36 24.48 -9.41
C LYS A 350 -3.29 24.31 -10.49
N THR A 351 -3.45 23.33 -11.39
CA THR A 351 -2.45 22.95 -12.40
C THR A 351 -2.74 23.52 -13.78
N THR A 352 -3.96 24.00 -14.04
CA THR A 352 -4.28 24.87 -15.17
C THR A 352 -3.89 26.31 -14.85
N PRO A 353 -2.93 26.94 -15.55
CA PRO A 353 -2.73 28.37 -15.43
C PRO A 353 -4.02 29.08 -15.85
N THR A 354 -4.52 29.97 -14.99
CA THR A 354 -5.51 30.97 -15.39
C THR A 354 -4.90 31.81 -16.50
N THR A 355 -5.36 31.63 -17.74
CA THR A 355 -5.25 32.65 -18.77
C THR A 355 -6.10 33.84 -18.34
N ASP A 356 -5.57 34.66 -17.44
CA ASP A 356 -5.99 36.04 -17.27
C ASP A 356 -5.30 36.86 -18.37
N GLU A 357 -5.81 36.75 -19.60
CA GLU A 357 -5.65 37.82 -20.58
C GLU A 357 -6.77 38.83 -20.32
N GLN A 358 -6.39 39.92 -19.64
CA GLN A 358 -7.14 41.17 -19.67
C GLN A 358 -7.15 41.72 -21.10
N ASP A 359 -8.11 41.30 -21.92
CA ASP A 359 -8.42 42.01 -23.17
C ASP A 359 -9.44 43.11 -22.90
N GLN A 360 -8.90 44.33 -22.75
CA GLN A 360 -9.63 45.54 -23.09
C GLN A 360 -9.71 45.65 -24.63
N MET A 361 -10.87 45.42 -25.23
CA MET A 361 -11.46 46.38 -26.19
C MET A 361 -12.91 46.03 -26.62
N THR A 362 -13.80 47.01 -26.42
CA THR A 362 -14.97 47.38 -27.24
C THR A 362 -16.19 46.44 -27.40
N MET A 363 -17.24 46.84 -26.66
CA MET A 363 -18.68 46.87 -26.99
C MET A 363 -19.15 46.33 -28.36
N ALA A 364 -19.88 45.22 -28.32
CA ALA A 364 -21.08 44.99 -29.15
C ALA A 364 -21.99 43.94 -28.46
N GLU A 365 -23.23 44.31 -28.14
CA GLU A 365 -24.34 43.41 -27.79
C GLU A 365 -25.31 43.29 -28.99
N PRO A 366 -26.32 42.38 -28.96
CA PRO A 366 -26.25 40.95 -28.65
C PRO A 366 -27.01 40.13 -29.74
N ASP A 367 -26.70 38.84 -29.96
CA ASP A 367 -27.77 37.89 -30.30
C ASP A 367 -27.39 36.40 -30.21
N SER A 368 -28.33 35.66 -29.58
CA SER A 368 -28.55 34.20 -29.61
C SER A 368 -27.57 33.24 -28.88
N GLN A 369 -28.01 32.77 -27.70
CA GLN A 369 -27.65 31.43 -27.20
C GLN A 369 -28.45 30.34 -27.96
N PRO A 370 -27.91 29.10 -28.04
CA PRO A 370 -28.51 28.07 -27.20
C PRO A 370 -27.50 27.12 -26.53
N GLY A 371 -27.70 26.90 -25.22
CA GLY A 371 -27.90 25.56 -24.67
C GLY A 371 -26.69 24.76 -24.19
N LEU A 372 -26.72 24.47 -22.89
CA LEU A 372 -25.80 23.71 -22.02
C LEU A 372 -25.51 22.22 -22.41
N PHE A 373 -25.76 21.78 -23.65
CA PHE A 373 -25.59 20.36 -24.09
C PHE A 373 -25.03 20.14 -25.51
N SER A 374 -24.26 21.09 -26.07
CA SER A 374 -23.56 20.89 -27.37
C SER A 374 -22.45 19.81 -27.35
N ALA A 375 -22.14 19.24 -26.17
CA ALA A 375 -21.02 18.35 -25.90
C ALA A 375 -21.13 16.88 -26.40
N TYR A 376 -22.17 16.42 -27.11
CA TYR A 376 -22.33 14.97 -27.36
C TYR A 376 -22.58 14.50 -28.81
N ARG A 377 -22.41 15.35 -29.84
CA ARG A 377 -22.79 14.97 -31.22
C ARG A 377 -21.71 14.85 -32.29
N LYS A 378 -20.42 14.97 -31.97
CA LYS A 378 -19.32 14.67 -32.93
C LYS A 378 -18.49 13.46 -32.54
N LYS A 379 -19.14 12.45 -31.95
CA LYS A 379 -18.64 11.08 -32.07
C LYS A 379 -18.85 10.65 -33.53
N THR A 380 -17.73 10.49 -34.23
CA THR A 380 -17.57 9.35 -35.13
C THR A 380 -18.28 9.46 -36.49
N GLU A 381 -18.34 10.66 -37.09
CA GLU A 381 -18.66 10.81 -38.52
C GLU A 381 -17.48 10.46 -39.45
N GLU A 382 -16.27 10.21 -38.94
CA GLU A 382 -15.14 9.73 -39.77
C GLU A 382 -14.93 8.20 -39.70
N ARG A 383 -15.96 7.44 -39.31
CA ARG A 383 -16.01 5.97 -39.52
C ARG A 383 -16.35 5.55 -40.96
N LEU A 384 -16.43 6.50 -41.91
CA LEU A 384 -16.83 6.25 -43.30
C LEU A 384 -15.90 6.99 -44.28
N LYS A 385 -14.63 6.58 -44.32
CA LYS A 385 -13.81 6.64 -45.55
C LYS A 385 -13.16 5.26 -45.76
N PHE A 386 -13.95 4.40 -46.40
CA PHE A 386 -13.59 3.19 -47.18
C PHE A 386 -12.09 3.10 -47.59
N GLN A 387 -11.32 2.06 -47.26
CA GLN A 387 -11.17 0.75 -47.97
C GLN A 387 -11.14 0.92 -49.52
N SER A 388 -10.13 0.54 -50.32
CA SER A 388 -8.89 -0.27 -50.22
C SER A 388 -8.00 0.01 -51.48
N PRO A 389 -7.09 -0.87 -51.96
CA PRO A 389 -5.69 -1.07 -51.59
C PRO A 389 -4.72 -0.76 -52.77
N ASN A 390 -3.39 -0.75 -52.55
CA ASN A 390 -2.48 -1.42 -53.48
C ASN A 390 -1.06 -1.54 -52.92
N SER A 391 -0.64 -2.81 -52.93
CA SER A 391 0.69 -3.36 -52.81
C SER A 391 1.66 -2.89 -53.90
N ALA A 392 2.93 -2.67 -53.53
CA ALA A 392 4.08 -3.18 -54.27
C ALA A 392 5.37 -2.88 -53.49
N GLU A 393 5.87 -3.92 -52.81
CA GLU A 393 7.29 -4.18 -52.55
C GLU A 393 8.07 -4.18 -53.88
N PRO A 394 9.41 -4.01 -53.90
CA PRO A 394 10.22 -5.21 -53.68
C PRO A 394 11.67 -5.02 -53.15
N LEU A 395 12.26 -6.18 -52.84
CA LEU A 395 13.67 -6.58 -52.94
C LEU A 395 14.49 -6.75 -51.64
N PHE A 396 14.51 -8.03 -51.24
CA PHE A 396 15.61 -8.79 -50.64
C PHE A 396 17.04 -8.37 -51.05
N GLY A 397 17.99 -8.55 -50.12
CA GLY A 397 19.39 -8.80 -50.46
C GLY A 397 20.39 -8.71 -49.29
N HIS A 398 20.70 -9.87 -48.68
CA HIS A 398 21.98 -10.28 -48.03
C HIS A 398 22.67 -9.29 -47.05
N LEU A 399 22.81 -9.60 -45.76
CA LEU A 399 23.78 -10.54 -45.17
C LEU A 399 23.49 -10.70 -43.67
#